data_AF-A0A3N6F5W2-F1
#
_entry.id   AF-A0A3N6F5W2-F1
#
_cell.length_a   1.000
_cell.length_b   1.000
_cell.length_c   1.000
_cell.angle_alpha   90.00
_cell.angle_beta   90.00
_cell.angle_gamma   90.00
#
_symmetry.space_group_name_H-M   'P 1'
#
loop_
_entity.id
_entity.type
_entity.pdbx_description
1 polymer ?
#
loop_
_entity_poly.entity_id
_entity_poly.type
_entity_poly.pdbx_seq_one_letter_code
_entity_poly.pdbx_strand_id
1 'polypeptide(L)'
;MTDATGINDRRTVQEVLDYLITHLNGALRRPGMYGGETAIRLYLDAVAFADASEQAWQQELKDLQTRRGFSSTGVSGAFQDLWGDAHEGAVASVYAEIAHRQGWLRLDRTLTSAEHYEIRRVSETWCRKDRLLSDVVTAFGPPSVLFGGNNPNYPKTLAYATDQRDDTLLCFHLWNSFAPEPSQSSASVHAEPVLWAFRDGGALFSDGFIFTPEGSARRRAS
;
A
#
# COMPACT_ATOMS: atom_id res chain seq x y z
N MET A 1 -1.98 58.57 -1.48
CA MET A 1 -0.87 57.90 -0.77
C MET A 1 -1.17 56.41 -0.82
N THR A 2 -0.70 55.79 -1.88
CA THR A 2 -0.83 54.37 -2.21
C THR A 2 0.30 53.63 -1.54
N ASP A 3 -0.02 52.67 -0.68
CA ASP A 3 0.54 51.33 -0.86
C ASP A 3 -0.48 50.28 -0.41
N ALA A 4 -1.31 49.90 -1.38
CA ALA A 4 -2.34 48.87 -1.26
C ALA A 4 -1.87 47.68 -2.08
N THR A 5 -0.89 46.95 -1.57
CA THR A 5 -0.53 45.63 -2.12
C THR A 5 -0.33 44.67 -0.96
N GLY A 6 -1.44 44.16 -0.44
CA GLY A 6 -1.46 42.87 0.25
C GLY A 6 -1.11 41.79 -0.78
N ILE A 7 0.16 41.67 -1.11
CA ILE A 7 0.68 40.58 -1.93
C ILE A 7 0.54 39.33 -1.09
N ASN A 8 -0.42 38.48 -1.46
CA ASN A 8 -0.46 37.07 -1.05
C ASN A 8 0.96 36.52 -1.21
N ASP A 9 1.58 36.15 -0.09
CA ASP A 9 2.91 35.56 -0.09
C ASP A 9 2.83 34.28 -0.93
N ARG A 10 3.50 34.29 -2.09
CA ARG A 10 3.41 33.20 -3.05
C ARG A 10 4.12 31.99 -2.45
N ARG A 11 3.43 30.84 -2.44
CA ARG A 11 4.04 29.58 -2.01
C ARG A 11 5.23 29.24 -2.88
N THR A 12 6.31 28.81 -2.24
CA THR A 12 7.49 28.27 -2.91
C THR A 12 7.16 26.90 -3.52
N VAL A 13 7.97 26.46 -4.49
CA VAL A 13 7.85 25.12 -5.08
C VAL A 13 7.95 24.03 -4.02
N GLN A 14 8.88 24.18 -3.06
CA GLN A 14 9.06 23.22 -1.99
C GLN A 14 7.83 23.13 -1.08
N GLU A 15 7.22 24.26 -0.71
CA GLU A 15 5.98 24.25 0.08
C GLU A 15 4.83 23.55 -0.65
N VAL A 16 4.70 23.77 -1.96
CA VAL A 16 3.69 23.09 -2.78
C VAL A 16 3.97 21.59 -2.84
N LEU A 17 5.23 21.19 -3.07
CA LEU A 17 5.62 19.78 -3.11
C LEU A 17 5.38 19.09 -1.75
N ASP A 18 5.78 19.71 -0.64
CA ASP A 18 5.58 19.18 0.71
C ASP A 18 4.09 19.03 1.05
N TYR A 19 3.26 19.99 0.61
CA TYR A 19 1.81 19.93 0.75
C TYR A 19 1.21 18.74 -0.02
N LEU A 20 1.62 18.57 -1.28
CA LEU A 20 1.14 17.48 -2.13
C LEU A 20 1.59 16.11 -1.60
N ILE A 21 2.86 15.97 -1.21
CA ILE A 21 3.40 14.75 -0.59
C ILE A 21 2.65 14.42 0.70
N THR A 22 2.28 15.42 1.50
CA THR A 22 1.48 15.21 2.71
C THR A 22 0.11 14.61 2.37
N HIS A 23 -0.57 15.12 1.35
CA HIS A 23 -1.88 14.62 0.94
C HIS A 23 -1.80 13.24 0.27
N LEU A 24 -0.77 13.00 -0.56
CA LEU A 24 -0.47 11.69 -1.11
C LEU A 24 -0.32 10.64 0.01
N ASN A 25 0.46 10.96 1.04
CA ASN A 25 0.66 10.06 2.18
C ASN A 25 -0.62 9.81 2.99
N GLY A 26 -1.52 10.80 3.06
CA GLY A 26 -2.86 10.64 3.62
C GLY A 26 -3.72 9.68 2.80
N ALA A 27 -3.76 9.87 1.47
CA ALA A 27 -4.51 9.04 0.54
C ALA A 27 -4.01 7.59 0.50
N LEU A 28 -2.69 7.37 0.51
CA LEU A 28 -2.10 6.03 0.58
C LEU A 28 -2.49 5.31 1.88
N ARG A 29 -2.40 5.99 3.03
CA ARG A 29 -2.71 5.38 4.34
C ARG A 29 -4.20 5.13 4.55
N ARG A 30 -5.08 5.96 3.99
CA ARG A 30 -6.54 5.90 4.19
C ARG A 30 -7.31 6.02 2.87
N PRO A 31 -7.14 5.09 1.91
CA PRO A 31 -7.67 5.28 0.55
C PRO A 31 -9.17 5.59 0.51
N GLY A 32 -10.01 4.83 1.22
CA GLY A 32 -11.46 5.05 1.26
C GLY A 32 -11.90 6.43 1.77
N MET A 33 -11.11 7.09 2.63
CA MET A 33 -11.40 8.46 3.09
C MET A 33 -11.08 9.53 2.04
N TYR A 34 -10.24 9.21 1.05
CA TYR A 34 -9.78 10.13 0.03
C TYR A 34 -10.40 9.86 -1.34
N GLY A 35 -11.25 8.84 -1.49
CA GLY A 35 -11.85 8.46 -2.79
C GLY A 35 -11.11 7.33 -3.51
N GLY A 36 -10.33 6.52 -2.79
CA GLY A 36 -9.72 5.29 -3.28
C GLY A 36 -8.58 5.51 -4.27
N GLU A 37 -8.40 4.53 -5.16
CA GLU A 37 -7.31 4.48 -6.15
C GLU A 37 -7.24 5.73 -7.03
N THR A 38 -8.39 6.25 -7.48
CA THR A 38 -8.44 7.43 -8.35
C THR A 38 -7.78 8.64 -7.70
N ALA A 39 -8.06 8.88 -6.41
CA ALA A 39 -7.46 9.99 -5.68
C ALA A 39 -5.96 9.81 -5.48
N ILE A 40 -5.51 8.58 -5.17
CA ILE A 40 -4.08 8.27 -5.06
C ILE A 40 -3.36 8.62 -6.37
N ARG A 41 -3.93 8.22 -7.52
CA ARG A 41 -3.36 8.51 -8.84
C ARG A 41 -3.30 10.01 -9.13
N LEU A 42 -4.37 10.76 -8.82
CA LEU A 42 -4.37 12.22 -8.98
C LEU A 42 -3.30 12.90 -8.13
N TYR A 43 -3.08 12.44 -6.89
CA TYR A 43 -2.01 12.98 -6.06
C TYR A 43 -0.62 12.59 -6.58
N LEU A 44 -0.42 11.37 -7.10
CA LEU A 44 0.83 10.97 -7.73
C LEU A 44 1.12 11.80 -8.98
N ASP A 45 0.13 12.02 -9.84
CA ASP A 45 0.26 12.90 -11.01
C ASP A 45 0.67 14.32 -10.60
N ALA A 46 0.02 14.87 -9.56
CA ALA A 46 0.31 16.22 -9.06
C ALA A 46 1.70 16.34 -8.42
N VAL A 47 2.11 15.35 -7.62
CA VAL A 47 3.46 15.29 -7.04
C VAL A 47 4.50 15.16 -8.15
N ALA A 48 4.28 14.28 -9.12
CA ALA A 48 5.22 14.08 -10.22
C ALA A 48 5.40 15.35 -11.07
N PHE A 49 4.32 16.11 -11.29
CA PHE A 49 4.41 17.42 -11.94
C PHE A 49 5.20 18.44 -11.11
N ALA A 50 4.93 18.53 -9.81
CA ALA A 50 5.63 19.45 -8.92
C ALA A 50 7.12 19.10 -8.73
N ASP A 51 7.47 17.82 -8.80
CA ASP A 51 8.83 17.28 -8.66
C ASP A 51 9.57 17.14 -10.01
N ALA A 52 8.95 17.55 -11.12
CA ALA A 52 9.49 17.43 -12.49
C ALA A 52 9.91 15.98 -12.87
N SER A 53 9.12 15.00 -12.41
CA SER A 53 9.40 13.57 -12.53
C SER A 53 8.31 12.82 -13.32
N GLU A 54 7.52 13.53 -14.14
CA GLU A 54 6.35 12.96 -14.83
C GLU A 54 6.75 11.79 -15.74
N GLN A 55 7.91 11.87 -16.39
CA GLN A 55 8.40 10.79 -17.24
C GLN A 55 8.69 9.52 -16.44
N ALA A 56 9.31 9.64 -15.27
CA ALA A 56 9.60 8.52 -14.38
C ALA A 56 8.30 7.88 -13.88
N TRP A 57 7.33 8.71 -13.49
CA TRP A 57 6.01 8.24 -13.08
C TRP A 57 5.26 7.50 -14.20
N GLN A 58 5.26 8.03 -15.42
CA GLN A 58 4.63 7.36 -16.56
C GLN A 58 5.33 6.05 -16.92
N GLN A 59 6.65 5.96 -16.73
CA GLN A 59 7.38 4.72 -16.94
C GLN A 59 7.00 3.65 -15.91
N GLU A 60 6.89 4.01 -14.62
CA GLU A 60 6.43 3.10 -13.56
C GLU A 60 5.05 2.49 -13.86
N LEU A 61 4.11 3.29 -14.37
CA LEU A 61 2.79 2.79 -14.80
C LEU A 61 2.88 1.80 -15.96
N LYS A 62 3.72 2.08 -16.97
CA LYS A 62 3.95 1.18 -18.10
C LYS A 62 4.62 -0.12 -17.67
N ASP A 63 5.57 -0.06 -16.76
CA ASP A 63 6.27 -1.23 -16.22
C ASP A 63 5.30 -2.08 -15.39
N LEU A 64 4.46 -1.44 -14.59
CA LEU A 64 3.41 -2.14 -13.84
C LEU A 64 2.40 -2.82 -14.77
N GLN A 65 2.00 -2.16 -15.86
CA GLN A 65 1.14 -2.74 -16.90
C GLN A 65 1.82 -3.93 -17.59
N THR A 66 3.09 -3.80 -17.96
CA THR A 66 3.90 -4.86 -18.59
C THR A 66 3.95 -6.11 -17.72
N ARG A 67 4.07 -5.92 -16.39
CA ARG A 67 4.07 -6.99 -15.40
C ARG A 67 2.67 -7.47 -15.00
N ARG A 68 1.61 -6.98 -15.66
CA ARG A 68 0.20 -7.29 -15.39
C ARG A 68 -0.30 -6.88 -14.00
N GLY A 69 0.36 -5.91 -13.37
CA GLY A 69 -0.06 -5.30 -12.11
C GLY A 69 -0.98 -4.09 -12.28
N PHE A 70 -1.32 -3.72 -13.52
CA PHE A 70 -2.22 -2.62 -13.84
C PHE A 70 -3.09 -3.02 -15.04
N SER A 71 -4.41 -3.02 -14.87
CA SER A 71 -5.38 -3.35 -15.92
C SER A 71 -6.11 -2.09 -16.42
N SER A 72 -7.14 -2.25 -17.25
CA SER A 72 -8.01 -1.14 -17.68
C SER A 72 -8.75 -0.47 -16.51
N THR A 73 -8.93 -1.18 -15.39
CA THR A 73 -9.51 -0.65 -14.14
C THR A 73 -8.44 -0.34 -13.10
N GLY A 74 -7.16 -0.30 -13.50
CA GLY A 74 -6.03 0.07 -12.66
C GLY A 74 -5.47 -1.10 -11.85
N VAL A 75 -4.86 -0.80 -10.70
CA VAL A 75 -4.30 -1.81 -9.79
C VAL A 75 -5.41 -2.63 -9.13
N SER A 76 -6.55 -2.00 -8.85
CA SER A 76 -7.73 -2.70 -8.33
C SER A 76 -8.13 -3.87 -9.23
N GLY A 77 -8.11 -3.69 -10.56
CA GLY A 77 -8.41 -4.78 -11.49
C GLY A 77 -7.40 -5.92 -11.44
N ALA A 78 -6.11 -5.61 -11.30
CA ALA A 78 -5.08 -6.65 -11.17
C ALA A 78 -5.26 -7.47 -9.87
N PHE A 79 -5.66 -6.84 -8.76
CA PHE A 79 -6.02 -7.56 -7.55
C PHE A 79 -7.33 -8.34 -7.68
N GLN A 80 -8.34 -7.79 -8.36
CA GLN A 80 -9.58 -8.50 -8.65
C GLN A 80 -9.31 -9.80 -9.41
N ASP A 81 -8.45 -9.76 -10.43
CA ASP A 81 -8.07 -10.94 -11.21
C ASP A 81 -7.23 -11.95 -10.40
N LEU A 82 -6.40 -11.46 -9.47
CA LEU A 82 -5.48 -12.29 -8.69
C LEU A 82 -6.13 -12.90 -7.43
N TRP A 83 -7.02 -12.17 -6.77
CA TRP A 83 -7.57 -12.50 -5.45
C TRP A 83 -9.08 -12.67 -5.43
N GLY A 84 -9.78 -12.21 -6.47
CA GLY A 84 -11.25 -12.15 -6.48
C GLY A 84 -11.84 -10.95 -5.73
N ASP A 85 -11.00 -10.11 -5.14
CA ASP A 85 -11.38 -8.85 -4.47
C ASP A 85 -10.21 -7.86 -4.51
N ALA A 86 -10.52 -6.57 -4.52
CA ALA A 86 -9.58 -5.45 -4.61
C ALA A 86 -9.57 -4.65 -3.30
N HIS A 87 -8.90 -5.16 -2.27
CA HIS A 87 -8.84 -4.45 -0.99
C HIS A 87 -8.01 -3.17 -1.12
N GLU A 88 -8.61 -2.04 -0.72
CA GLU A 88 -8.00 -0.71 -0.87
C GLU A 88 -6.58 -0.59 -0.31
N GLY A 89 -6.31 -1.21 0.86
CA GLY A 89 -4.97 -1.17 1.46
C GLY A 89 -3.92 -1.92 0.64
N ALA A 90 -4.30 -3.00 -0.06
CA ALA A 90 -3.41 -3.72 -0.95
C ALA A 90 -3.16 -2.94 -2.24
N VAL A 91 -4.21 -2.34 -2.82
CA VAL A 91 -4.10 -1.42 -3.96
C VAL A 91 -3.14 -0.27 -3.64
N ALA A 92 -3.34 0.40 -2.50
CA ALA A 92 -2.49 1.49 -2.06
C ALA A 92 -1.03 1.08 -1.87
N SER A 93 -0.75 -0.16 -1.45
CA SER A 93 0.62 -0.64 -1.27
C SER A 93 1.45 -0.69 -2.56
N VAL A 94 0.81 -0.91 -3.71
CA VAL A 94 1.49 -0.94 -5.02
C VAL A 94 1.91 0.48 -5.41
N TYR A 95 1.02 1.45 -5.21
CA TYR A 95 1.32 2.86 -5.41
C TYR A 95 2.34 3.40 -4.40
N ALA A 96 2.29 2.93 -3.16
CA ALA A 96 3.24 3.30 -2.14
C ALA A 96 4.66 2.81 -2.45
N GLU A 97 4.81 1.65 -3.08
CA GLU A 97 6.11 1.16 -3.55
C GLU A 97 6.71 2.10 -4.60
N ILE A 98 5.89 2.59 -5.55
CA ILE A 98 6.33 3.59 -6.53
C ILE A 98 6.68 4.90 -5.82
N ALA A 99 5.83 5.37 -4.91
CA ALA A 99 6.10 6.58 -4.12
C ALA A 99 7.38 6.44 -3.28
N HIS A 100 7.71 5.26 -2.78
CA HIS A 100 8.95 4.99 -2.04
C HIS A 100 10.18 5.10 -2.95
N ARG A 101 10.16 4.49 -4.13
CA ARG A 101 11.22 4.62 -5.15
C ARG A 101 11.48 6.07 -5.53
N GLN A 102 10.43 6.88 -5.63
CA GLN A 102 10.55 8.31 -5.96
C GLN A 102 10.89 9.20 -4.76
N GLY A 103 10.89 8.66 -3.53
CA GLY A 103 11.14 9.43 -2.31
C GLY A 103 9.96 10.25 -1.81
N TRP A 104 8.74 9.97 -2.28
CA TRP A 104 7.50 10.63 -1.88
C TRP A 104 6.77 9.91 -0.74
N LEU A 105 7.13 8.66 -0.43
CA LEU A 105 6.55 7.94 0.71
C LEU A 105 7.24 8.35 2.01
N ARG A 106 6.46 8.77 3.00
CA ARG A 106 6.94 8.98 4.38
C ARG A 106 6.82 7.68 5.16
N LEU A 107 7.90 7.24 5.80
CA LEU A 107 7.93 6.06 6.65
C LEU A 107 7.76 6.47 8.12
N ASP A 108 6.95 5.73 8.87
CA ASP A 108 6.76 5.90 10.32
C ASP A 108 7.89 5.20 11.11
N ARG A 109 8.45 4.14 10.52
CA ARG A 109 9.65 3.42 10.98
C ARG A 109 10.49 3.02 9.79
N THR A 110 11.79 3.28 9.85
CA THR A 110 12.76 2.80 8.85
C THR A 110 13.40 1.52 9.34
N LEU A 111 13.41 0.48 8.51
CA LEU A 111 14.17 -0.73 8.77
C LEU A 111 15.65 -0.56 8.41
N THR A 112 16.50 -1.25 9.17
CA THR A 112 17.86 -1.54 8.73
C THR A 112 17.85 -2.57 7.59
N SER A 113 18.91 -2.59 6.78
CA SER A 113 19.05 -3.60 5.72
C SER A 113 19.05 -5.04 6.26
N ALA A 114 19.52 -5.24 7.49
CA ALA A 114 19.50 -6.55 8.14
C ALA A 114 18.08 -6.99 8.52
N GLU A 115 17.25 -6.09 9.05
CA GLU A 115 15.84 -6.37 9.34
C GLU A 115 15.05 -6.66 8.06
N HIS A 116 15.25 -5.86 7.01
CA HIS A 116 14.60 -6.05 5.71
C HIS A 116 14.96 -7.41 5.10
N TYR A 117 16.26 -7.72 5.07
CA TYR A 117 16.75 -9.01 4.60
C TYR A 117 16.16 -10.18 5.40
N GLU A 118 16.08 -10.05 6.73
CA GLU A 118 15.55 -11.12 7.58
C GLU A 118 14.06 -11.38 7.31
N ILE A 119 13.23 -10.32 7.22
CA ILE A 119 11.81 -10.46 6.87
C ILE A 119 11.67 -11.20 5.54
N ARG A 120 12.43 -10.77 4.52
CA ARG A 120 12.44 -11.38 3.20
C ARG A 120 12.82 -12.86 3.26
N ARG A 121 13.91 -13.18 3.97
CA ARG A 121 14.45 -14.54 4.11
C ARG A 121 13.46 -15.51 4.77
N VAL A 122 12.71 -15.07 5.77
CA VAL A 122 11.80 -15.96 6.52
C VAL A 122 10.39 -16.00 5.95
N SER A 123 10.03 -15.07 5.07
CA SER A 123 8.67 -14.88 4.54
C SER A 123 8.02 -16.16 4.00
N GLU A 124 8.74 -16.94 3.18
CA GLU A 124 8.21 -18.18 2.62
C GLU A 124 7.84 -19.20 3.71
N THR A 125 8.72 -19.37 4.70
CA THR A 125 8.45 -20.28 5.83
C THR A 125 7.31 -19.75 6.71
N TRP A 126 7.24 -18.43 6.88
CA TRP A 126 6.19 -17.76 7.64
C TRP A 126 4.81 -17.97 7.03
N CYS A 127 4.69 -17.85 5.71
CA CYS A 127 3.44 -18.03 4.98
C CYS A 127 2.97 -19.50 4.86
N ARG A 128 3.73 -20.50 5.33
CA ARG A 128 3.28 -21.91 5.32
C ARG A 128 2.15 -22.22 6.29
N LYS A 129 1.81 -21.28 7.18
CA LYS A 129 0.73 -21.39 8.15
C LYS A 129 -0.05 -20.08 8.19
N ASP A 130 -1.31 -20.16 8.57
CA ASP A 130 -2.11 -18.97 8.82
C ASP A 130 -1.58 -18.23 10.05
N ARG A 131 -1.57 -16.90 9.97
CA ARG A 131 -1.04 -15.99 10.98
C ARG A 131 -2.00 -14.86 11.19
N LEU A 132 -2.02 -14.33 12.39
CA LEU A 132 -2.85 -13.17 12.72
C LEU A 132 -2.06 -11.87 12.61
N LEU A 133 -2.77 -10.75 12.64
CA LEU A 133 -2.17 -9.41 12.71
C LEU A 133 -1.17 -9.30 13.87
N SER A 134 -1.56 -9.76 15.06
CA SER A 134 -0.71 -9.78 16.24
C SER A 134 0.57 -10.60 16.06
N ASP A 135 0.50 -11.74 15.35
CA ASP A 135 1.69 -12.56 15.04
C ASP A 135 2.71 -11.77 14.23
N VAL A 136 2.27 -11.09 13.16
CA VAL A 136 3.15 -10.33 12.26
C VAL A 136 3.83 -9.19 13.03
N VAL A 137 3.06 -8.42 13.81
CA VAL A 137 3.59 -7.30 14.60
C VAL A 137 4.52 -7.78 15.71
N THR A 138 4.22 -8.92 16.34
CA THR A 138 5.10 -9.50 17.38
C THR A 138 6.43 -9.94 16.80
N ALA A 139 6.43 -10.50 15.60
CA ALA A 139 7.63 -11.04 14.97
C ALA A 139 8.53 -9.96 14.34
N PHE A 140 7.93 -8.94 13.71
CA PHE A 140 8.66 -7.96 12.90
C PHE A 140 8.60 -6.53 13.47
N GLY A 141 7.88 -6.33 14.57
CA GLY A 141 7.63 -5.04 15.18
C GLY A 141 6.59 -4.21 14.42
N PRO A 142 6.44 -2.92 14.76
CA PRO A 142 5.54 -2.01 14.05
C PRO A 142 5.92 -1.88 12.56
N PRO A 143 4.94 -1.73 11.64
CA PRO A 143 5.23 -1.53 10.22
C PRO A 143 5.88 -0.17 9.96
N SER A 144 6.59 -0.07 8.83
CA SER A 144 7.06 1.20 8.29
C SER A 144 5.90 2.08 7.82
N VAL A 145 4.87 1.48 7.23
CA VAL A 145 3.62 2.16 6.88
C VAL A 145 2.44 1.20 7.05
N LEU A 146 1.34 1.68 7.61
CA LEU A 146 0.06 0.98 7.65
C LEU A 146 -0.87 1.53 6.56
N PHE A 147 -1.30 0.68 5.63
CA PHE A 147 -2.35 1.01 4.68
C PHE A 147 -3.68 0.45 5.16
N GLY A 148 -4.63 1.35 5.42
CA GLY A 148 -5.94 1.04 5.99
C GLY A 148 -6.17 1.65 7.38
N GLY A 149 -7.29 1.27 7.97
CA GLY A 149 -7.71 1.71 9.30
C GLY A 149 -6.84 1.13 10.43
N ASN A 150 -6.75 1.84 11.56
CA ASN A 150 -6.22 1.26 12.81
C ASN A 150 -7.22 0.31 13.47
N ASN A 151 -8.47 0.28 12.99
CA ASN A 151 -9.50 -0.60 13.54
C ASN A 151 -9.06 -2.06 13.37
N PRO A 152 -8.90 -2.81 14.48
CA PRO A 152 -8.35 -4.15 14.44
C PRO A 152 -9.25 -5.15 13.73
N ASN A 153 -10.51 -4.82 13.40
CA ASN A 153 -11.42 -5.76 12.74
C ASN A 153 -11.40 -5.68 11.21
N TYR A 154 -10.74 -4.67 10.64
CA TYR A 154 -10.79 -4.39 9.20
C TYR A 154 -9.53 -4.90 8.48
N PRO A 155 -9.67 -5.30 7.20
CA PRO A 155 -8.53 -5.56 6.32
C PRO A 155 -7.51 -4.42 6.32
N LYS A 156 -6.23 -4.77 6.19
CA LYS A 156 -5.13 -3.81 6.13
C LYS A 156 -3.89 -4.41 5.52
N THR A 157 -2.97 -3.54 5.11
CA THR A 157 -1.63 -3.96 4.68
C THR A 157 -0.58 -3.34 5.59
N LEU A 158 0.32 -4.17 6.11
CA LEU A 158 1.51 -3.76 6.84
C LEU A 158 2.69 -3.73 5.87
N ALA A 159 3.29 -2.58 5.67
CA ALA A 159 4.45 -2.43 4.80
C ALA A 159 5.71 -2.14 5.60
N TYR A 160 6.82 -2.74 5.16
CA TYR A 160 8.13 -2.67 5.79
C TYR A 160 9.16 -2.24 4.75
N ALA A 161 9.90 -1.18 5.04
CA ALA A 161 10.84 -0.55 4.11
C ALA A 161 12.07 -0.01 4.83
N THR A 162 13.18 0.01 4.09
CA THR A 162 14.40 0.75 4.43
C THR A 162 14.33 2.19 3.90
N ASP A 163 15.35 3.00 4.17
CA ASP A 163 15.53 4.31 3.54
C ASP A 163 16.13 4.21 2.12
N GLN A 164 16.59 3.02 1.71
CA GLN A 164 17.09 2.78 0.38
C GLN A 164 15.92 2.66 -0.59
N ARG A 165 15.84 3.60 -1.53
CA ARG A 165 14.71 3.72 -2.45
C ARG A 165 14.55 2.54 -3.40
N ASP A 166 15.64 1.82 -3.68
CA ASP A 166 15.62 0.67 -4.59
C ASP A 166 15.25 -0.65 -3.88
N ASP A 167 15.18 -0.67 -2.55
CA ASP A 167 14.71 -1.85 -1.81
C ASP A 167 13.21 -2.05 -2.02
N THR A 168 12.78 -3.30 -2.19
CA THR A 168 11.37 -3.64 -2.34
C THR A 168 10.58 -3.31 -1.08
N LEU A 169 9.37 -2.74 -1.26
CA LEU A 169 8.41 -2.55 -0.17
C LEU A 169 7.78 -3.90 0.22
N LEU A 170 8.23 -4.50 1.32
CA LEU A 170 7.74 -5.79 1.79
C LEU A 170 6.36 -5.62 2.41
N CYS A 171 5.33 -6.27 1.86
CA CYS A 171 3.94 -6.05 2.27
C CYS A 171 3.30 -7.33 2.82
N PHE A 172 2.74 -7.28 4.02
CA PHE A 172 1.85 -8.29 4.56
C PHE A 172 0.41 -7.82 4.37
N HIS A 173 -0.35 -8.52 3.53
CA HIS A 173 -1.74 -8.24 3.25
C HIS A 173 -2.62 -9.07 4.17
N LEU A 174 -3.37 -8.39 5.05
CA LEU A 174 -4.24 -9.02 6.02
C LEU A 174 -5.71 -8.75 5.71
N TRP A 175 -6.51 -9.77 5.93
CA TRP A 175 -7.93 -9.76 5.61
C TRP A 175 -8.76 -10.15 6.82
N ASN A 176 -9.98 -9.63 6.85
CA ASN A 176 -11.01 -10.10 7.75
C ASN A 176 -12.36 -9.98 7.04
N SER A 177 -13.16 -11.05 7.02
CA SER A 177 -14.50 -11.01 6.44
C SER A 177 -15.49 -10.42 7.44
N PHE A 178 -16.56 -9.80 6.95
CA PHE A 178 -17.78 -9.55 7.73
C PHE A 178 -18.78 -10.67 7.44
N ALA A 179 -19.46 -11.18 8.46
CA ALA A 179 -20.50 -12.19 8.25
C ALA A 179 -21.61 -11.60 7.32
N PRO A 180 -22.06 -12.33 6.29
CA PRO A 180 -23.04 -11.83 5.32
C PRO A 180 -24.47 -11.68 5.86
N GLU A 181 -24.74 -12.09 7.11
CA GLU A 181 -26.08 -12.11 7.71
C GLU A 181 -26.39 -10.79 8.45
N PRO A 182 -27.45 -10.04 8.07
CA PRO A 182 -27.81 -8.77 8.73
C PRO A 182 -28.44 -8.94 10.13
N SER A 183 -28.65 -10.17 10.60
CA SER A 183 -29.48 -10.47 11.78
C SER A 183 -28.70 -10.70 13.09
N GLN A 184 -27.37 -10.76 13.02
CA GLN A 184 -26.49 -10.76 14.19
C GLN A 184 -25.33 -9.82 13.86
N SER A 185 -24.93 -8.98 14.82
CA SER A 185 -23.93 -7.91 14.72
C SER A 185 -22.92 -8.08 13.59
N SER A 186 -22.54 -6.98 12.92
CA SER A 186 -21.41 -6.84 11.98
C SER A 186 -20.05 -7.24 12.58
N ALA A 187 -19.97 -8.45 13.10
CA ALA A 187 -18.82 -9.05 13.72
C ALA A 187 -17.98 -9.62 12.58
N SER A 188 -16.71 -9.26 12.62
CA SER A 188 -15.73 -9.88 11.77
C SER A 188 -15.68 -11.39 12.02
N VAL A 189 -15.45 -12.18 10.97
CA VAL A 189 -15.32 -13.64 11.04
C VAL A 189 -14.15 -14.05 11.95
N HIS A 190 -13.11 -13.21 12.03
CA HIS A 190 -12.00 -13.38 12.95
C HIS A 190 -11.94 -12.22 13.95
N ALA A 191 -11.45 -12.51 15.16
CA ALA A 191 -11.20 -11.51 16.19
C ALA A 191 -10.14 -10.48 15.78
N GLU A 192 -9.25 -10.85 14.85
CA GLU A 192 -8.30 -9.96 14.18
C GLU A 192 -7.99 -10.48 12.75
N PRO A 193 -7.53 -9.61 11.83
CA PRO A 193 -7.20 -9.97 10.47
C PRO A 193 -6.19 -11.09 10.38
N VAL A 194 -6.46 -12.01 9.46
CA VAL A 194 -5.59 -13.13 9.12
C VAL A 194 -4.70 -12.70 7.95
N LEU A 195 -3.42 -13.04 8.02
CA LEU A 195 -2.48 -12.89 6.94
C LEU A 195 -2.94 -13.73 5.74
N TRP A 196 -3.22 -13.05 4.64
CA TRP A 196 -3.63 -13.68 3.40
C TRP A 196 -2.45 -13.92 2.48
N ALA A 197 -1.60 -12.91 2.30
CA ALA A 197 -0.43 -12.99 1.44
C ALA A 197 0.69 -12.06 1.90
N PHE A 198 1.92 -12.48 1.65
CA PHE A 198 3.09 -11.63 1.67
C PHE A 198 3.45 -11.23 0.23
N ARG A 199 3.94 -10.01 0.02
CA ARG A 199 4.38 -9.50 -1.28
C ARG A 199 5.79 -8.93 -1.21
N ASP A 200 6.66 -9.36 -2.13
CA ASP A 200 8.06 -8.93 -2.24
C ASP A 200 8.47 -8.75 -3.72
N GLY A 201 7.91 -7.74 -4.39
CA GLY A 201 8.23 -7.42 -5.79
C GLY A 201 8.12 -8.63 -6.74
N GLY A 202 8.56 -8.54 -7.99
CA GLY A 202 8.52 -9.71 -8.88
C GLY A 202 8.51 -9.36 -10.36
N ALA A 203 8.88 -10.35 -11.18
CA ALA A 203 8.93 -10.23 -12.64
C ALA A 203 7.51 -10.07 -13.23
N LEU A 204 6.57 -10.92 -12.83
CA LEU A 204 5.14 -10.64 -12.98
C LEU A 204 4.54 -10.21 -11.64
N PHE A 205 3.42 -9.49 -11.70
CA PHE A 205 2.71 -9.05 -10.50
C PHE A 205 2.31 -10.23 -9.62
N SER A 206 1.78 -11.31 -10.21
CA SER A 206 1.39 -12.53 -9.52
C SER A 206 2.55 -13.25 -8.83
N ASP A 207 3.75 -13.18 -9.41
CA ASP A 207 4.92 -13.93 -8.94
C ASP A 207 5.45 -13.37 -7.62
N GLY A 208 5.09 -12.13 -7.31
CA GLY A 208 5.51 -11.47 -6.09
C GLY A 208 4.79 -11.88 -4.83
N PHE A 209 3.78 -12.75 -4.94
CA PHE A 209 2.92 -13.09 -3.81
C PHE A 209 3.20 -14.49 -3.28
N ILE A 210 3.38 -14.58 -1.95
CA ILE A 210 3.40 -15.83 -1.20
C ILE A 210 2.13 -15.90 -0.37
N PHE A 211 1.22 -16.79 -0.75
CA PHE A 211 -0.08 -16.95 -0.10
C PHE A 211 0.00 -17.90 1.09
N THR A 212 -0.76 -17.60 2.13
CA THR A 212 -1.03 -18.53 3.24
C THR A 212 -2.05 -19.61 2.82
N PRO A 213 -2.23 -20.69 3.61
CA PRO A 213 -3.31 -21.64 3.39
C PRO A 213 -4.70 -20.97 3.26
N GLU A 214 -5.05 -20.05 4.15
CA GLU A 214 -6.31 -19.29 4.11
C GLU A 214 -6.39 -18.44 2.84
N GLY A 215 -5.32 -17.71 2.50
CA GLY A 215 -5.29 -16.89 1.29
C GLY A 215 -5.42 -17.71 0.00
N SER A 216 -4.82 -18.90 -0.03
CA SER A 216 -4.92 -19.84 -1.14
C SER A 216 -6.31 -20.47 -1.26
N ALA A 217 -6.97 -20.76 -0.14
CA ALA A 217 -8.31 -21.32 -0.12
C ALA A 217 -9.32 -20.33 -0.70
N ARG A 218 -9.22 -19.05 -0.32
CA ARG A 218 -10.14 -18.00 -0.77
C ARG A 218 -9.99 -17.67 -2.25
N ARG A 219 -8.78 -17.58 -2.76
CA ARG A 219 -8.53 -17.36 -4.20
C ARG A 219 -9.18 -18.43 -5.09
N ARG A 220 -9.35 -19.66 -4.59
CA ARG A 220 -10.02 -20.74 -5.32
C ARG A 220 -11.55 -20.66 -5.26
N ALA A 221 -12.09 -19.93 -4.28
CA ALA A 221 -13.53 -19.79 -4.06
C ALA A 221 -14.13 -18.58 -4.80
N SER A 222 -13.28 -17.62 -5.18
CA SER A 222 -13.57 -16.47 -6.05
C SER A 222 -13.40 -16.79 -7.52
#